data_AF-A0A1F8WMZ0-F1
#
_entry.id   AF-A0A1F8WMZ0-F1
#
_cell.length_a   1.000
_cell.length_b   1.000
_cell.length_c   1.000
_cell.angle_alpha   90.00
_cell.angle_beta   90.00
_cell.angle_gamma   90.00
#
_symmetry.space_group_name_H-M   'P 1'
#
loop_
_entity.id
_entity.type
_entity.pdbx_description
1 polymer ?
#
loop_
_entity_poly.entity_id
_entity_poly.type
_entity_poly.pdbx_seq_one_letter_code
_entity_poly.pdbx_strand_id
1 'polypeptide(L)'
;MPITEKQREQRKNYLGGSDAPAVVGVDPWKTAADVYLSKVQNLSEPNLGEAAQIGNLCEDAVLKWFRKETGFKITRNQFRVHENGFMAAHLDAVIHHEHAIVEAKTAGIITPFDRDQWGEIGTDQIPEKYIVQCQHQMAVMGAEIKIVWVPVLLGGVGFRMYRVERNDDLIQSLQHLEEQFWKEHVQKNIPPPDSLPSLEIIKRLQRIPKKIVPIEDSLIQGWLDAKATASAASKLKDESERKILAALEDAEAAECGFGTLTYFEQHRSAYTVKEQTFRVPRFKKNGDSHGENTRNDRSLTASAQHSDC
;
A
#
# COMPACT_ATOMS: atom_id res chain seq x y z
N MET A 1 5.57 18.92 -2.14
CA MET A 1 4.46 19.22 -3.09
C MET A 1 4.07 17.91 -3.76
N PRO A 2 2.78 17.57 -3.91
CA PRO A 2 2.40 16.33 -4.57
C PRO A 2 2.89 16.31 -6.03
N ILE A 3 3.32 15.13 -6.50
CA ILE A 3 3.74 14.93 -7.89
C ILE A 3 2.60 15.28 -8.86
N THR A 4 2.93 16.02 -9.92
CA THR A 4 2.01 16.43 -10.98
C THR A 4 1.55 15.24 -11.83
N GLU A 5 0.45 15.39 -12.57
CA GLU A 5 -0.06 14.32 -13.44
C GLU A 5 0.96 13.89 -14.51
N LYS A 6 1.62 14.86 -15.13
CA LYS A 6 2.72 14.61 -16.07
C LYS A 6 3.86 13.80 -15.44
N GLN A 7 4.20 14.08 -14.18
CA GLN A 7 5.21 13.29 -13.46
C GLN A 7 4.70 11.87 -13.17
N ARG A 8 3.40 11.68 -12.89
CA ARG A 8 2.81 10.34 -12.69
C ARG A 8 2.84 9.51 -13.96
N GLU A 9 2.54 10.09 -15.11
CA GLU A 9 2.64 9.42 -16.40
C GLU A 9 4.09 9.00 -16.69
N GLN A 10 5.05 9.90 -16.44
CA GLN A 10 6.48 9.62 -16.64
C GLN A 10 7.01 8.50 -15.74
N ARG A 11 6.43 8.29 -14.55
CA ARG A 11 6.84 7.20 -13.62
C ARG A 11 6.64 5.80 -14.19
N LYS A 12 5.87 5.63 -15.27
CA LYS A 12 5.75 4.32 -15.95
C LYS A 12 7.03 3.95 -16.70
N ASN A 13 7.83 4.94 -17.10
CA ASN A 13 9.00 4.76 -17.95
C ASN A 13 10.29 4.45 -17.17
N TYR A 14 10.24 4.49 -15.84
CA TYR A 14 11.42 4.30 -14.98
C TYR A 14 11.07 3.50 -13.72
N LEU A 15 12.05 2.81 -13.14
CA LEU A 15 12.03 2.37 -11.75
C LEU A 15 12.42 3.52 -10.84
N GLY A 16 11.53 3.84 -9.90
CA GLY A 16 11.79 4.85 -8.87
C GLY A 16 12.41 4.26 -7.61
N GLY A 17 13.04 5.09 -6.78
CA GLY A 17 13.56 4.65 -5.47
C GLY A 17 12.50 4.03 -4.55
N SER A 18 11.22 4.37 -4.69
CA SER A 18 10.12 3.73 -3.95
C SER A 18 9.53 2.48 -4.61
N ASP A 19 10.08 2.06 -5.74
CA ASP A 19 9.81 0.78 -6.40
C ASP A 19 10.91 -0.24 -6.06
N ALA A 20 12.16 0.21 -5.87
CA ALA A 20 13.33 -0.65 -5.58
C ALA A 20 13.11 -1.65 -4.44
N PRO A 21 12.55 -1.27 -3.27
CA PRO A 21 12.34 -2.22 -2.17
C PRO A 21 11.39 -3.36 -2.52
N ALA A 22 10.37 -3.09 -3.34
CA ALA A 22 9.41 -4.11 -3.78
C ALA A 22 10.01 -5.04 -4.85
N VAL A 23 10.89 -4.51 -5.71
CA VAL A 23 11.64 -5.30 -6.70
C VAL A 23 12.57 -6.30 -6.01
N VAL A 24 13.24 -5.90 -4.92
CA VAL A 24 14.17 -6.76 -4.18
C VAL A 24 13.53 -7.53 -3.02
N GLY A 25 12.21 -7.39 -2.82
CA GLY A 25 11.43 -8.22 -1.90
C GLY A 25 11.45 -7.81 -0.43
N VAL A 26 11.83 -6.56 -0.10
CA VAL A 26 11.87 -6.05 1.29
C VAL A 26 10.77 -5.01 1.59
N ASP A 27 9.87 -4.75 0.65
CA ASP A 27 8.69 -3.90 0.89
C ASP A 27 7.54 -4.74 1.49
N PRO A 28 7.05 -4.40 2.70
CA PRO A 28 5.95 -5.14 3.33
C PRO A 28 4.57 -4.83 2.72
N TRP A 29 4.46 -3.80 1.87
CA TRP A 29 3.18 -3.33 1.31
C TRP A 29 3.05 -3.57 -0.19
N LYS A 30 4.17 -3.66 -0.91
CA LYS A 30 4.20 -3.81 -2.36
C LYS A 30 5.02 -5.01 -2.77
N THR A 31 4.58 -5.67 -3.84
CA THR A 31 5.32 -6.77 -4.45
C THR A 31 6.00 -6.35 -5.74
N ALA A 32 6.95 -7.15 -6.22
CA ALA A 32 7.55 -6.96 -7.55
C ALA A 32 6.48 -6.98 -8.66
N ALA A 33 5.42 -7.80 -8.51
CA ALA A 33 4.28 -7.80 -9.43
C ALA A 33 3.48 -6.48 -9.39
N ASP A 34 3.37 -5.82 -8.23
CA ASP A 34 2.76 -4.48 -8.15
C ASP A 34 3.54 -3.45 -8.95
N VAL A 35 4.88 -3.49 -8.82
CA VAL A 35 5.77 -2.64 -9.61
C VAL A 35 5.59 -2.94 -11.09
N TYR A 36 5.67 -4.21 -11.51
CA TYR A 36 5.49 -4.62 -12.90
C TYR A 36 4.17 -4.08 -13.50
N LEU A 37 3.03 -4.31 -12.83
CA LEU A 37 1.73 -3.81 -13.29
C LEU A 37 1.69 -2.28 -13.36
N SER A 38 2.37 -1.57 -12.44
CA SER A 38 2.46 -0.12 -12.48
C SER A 38 3.21 0.42 -13.71
N LYS A 39 4.11 -0.38 -14.31
CA LYS A 39 4.88 0.01 -15.50
C LYS A 39 4.18 -0.39 -16.80
N VAL A 40 3.58 -1.58 -16.85
CA VAL A 40 3.05 -2.11 -18.12
C VAL A 40 1.54 -1.90 -18.31
N GLN A 41 0.78 -1.60 -17.26
CA GLN A 41 -0.67 -1.41 -17.35
C GLN A 41 -1.09 0.05 -17.17
N ASN A 42 -2.25 0.38 -17.76
CA ASN A 42 -2.96 1.61 -17.45
C ASN A 42 -3.82 1.39 -16.20
N LEU A 43 -3.28 1.80 -15.06
CA LEU A 43 -3.96 1.77 -13.78
C LEU A 43 -4.78 3.04 -13.58
N SER A 44 -5.94 2.92 -12.93
CA SER A 44 -6.62 4.08 -12.37
C SER A 44 -5.76 4.73 -11.29
N GLU A 45 -6.02 6.01 -11.05
CA GLU A 45 -5.37 6.74 -9.96
C GLU A 45 -5.55 6.00 -8.62
N PRO A 46 -4.49 5.94 -7.80
CA PRO A 46 -4.61 5.40 -6.46
C PRO A 46 -5.52 6.32 -5.65
N ASN A 47 -6.47 5.74 -4.92
CA ASN A 47 -7.11 6.47 -3.84
C ASN A 47 -6.08 6.60 -2.72
N LEU A 48 -5.56 7.81 -2.51
CA LEU A 48 -4.58 8.05 -1.46
C LEU A 48 -5.25 7.84 -0.10
N GLY A 49 -4.88 6.78 0.59
CA GLY A 49 -5.30 6.56 1.97
C GLY A 49 -4.85 7.71 2.87
N GLU A 50 -5.54 7.88 4.00
CA GLU A 50 -5.31 8.97 4.96
C GLU A 50 -3.83 9.05 5.38
N ALA A 51 -3.16 7.90 5.59
CA ALA A 51 -1.75 7.86 5.96
C ALA A 51 -0.83 8.51 4.92
N ALA A 52 -1.10 8.30 3.62
CA ALA A 52 -0.34 8.92 2.54
C ALA A 52 -0.61 10.43 2.45
N GLN A 53 -1.85 10.86 2.71
CA GLN A 53 -2.20 12.28 2.75
C GLN A 53 -1.49 13.00 3.91
N ILE A 54 -1.48 12.39 5.10
CA ILE A 54 -0.73 12.88 6.26
C ILE A 54 0.75 12.98 5.93
N GLY A 55 1.36 11.95 5.35
CA GLY A 55 2.76 11.96 4.95
C GLY A 55 3.11 13.14 4.03
N ASN A 56 2.29 13.39 3.00
CA ASN A 56 2.47 14.51 2.08
C ASN A 56 2.36 15.88 2.77
N LEU A 57 1.45 16.03 3.73
CA LEU A 57 1.30 17.25 4.52
C LEU A 57 2.48 17.45 5.49
N CYS A 58 2.99 16.36 6.07
CA CYS A 58 4.08 16.38 7.04
C CYS A 58 5.46 16.56 6.40
N GLU A 59 5.65 16.23 5.10
CA GLU A 59 6.93 16.39 4.39
C GLU A 59 7.53 17.79 4.59
N ASP A 60 6.71 18.84 4.40
CA ASP A 60 7.13 20.23 4.59
C ASP A 60 7.57 20.52 6.03
N ALA A 61 6.87 19.96 7.02
CA ALA A 61 7.19 20.14 8.43
C ALA A 61 8.50 19.43 8.80
N VAL A 62 8.69 18.19 8.32
CA VAL A 62 9.90 17.40 8.53
C VAL A 62 11.12 18.08 7.91
N LEU A 63 11.02 18.59 6.67
CA LEU A 63 12.11 19.30 6.01
C LEU A 63 12.42 20.66 6.67
N LYS A 64 11.40 21.37 7.17
CA LYS A 64 11.61 22.60 7.96
C LYS A 64 12.35 22.32 9.26
N TRP A 65 11.97 21.24 9.96
CA TRP A 65 12.67 20.79 11.15
C TRP A 65 14.13 20.41 10.83
N PHE A 66 14.36 19.60 9.78
CA PHE A 66 15.70 19.23 9.31
C PHE A 66 16.60 20.44 9.09
N ARG A 67 16.10 21.47 8.39
CA ARG A 67 16.84 22.71 8.15
C ARG A 67 17.17 23.47 9.44
N LYS A 68 16.23 23.50 10.39
CA LYS A 68 16.42 24.18 11.67
C LYS A 68 17.53 23.51 12.49
N GLU A 69 17.54 22.17 12.54
CA GLU A 69 18.51 21.41 13.34
C GLU A 69 19.91 21.39 12.71
N THR A 70 20.01 21.35 11.38
CA THR A 70 21.30 21.18 10.69
C THR A 70 21.90 22.48 10.15
N GLY A 71 21.08 23.49 9.90
CA GLY A 71 21.49 24.71 9.19
C GLY A 71 21.75 24.52 7.69
N PHE A 72 21.56 23.32 7.13
CA PHE A 72 21.87 23.06 5.72
C PHE A 72 20.93 23.78 4.76
N LYS A 73 21.51 24.30 3.67
CA LYS A 73 20.76 24.81 2.52
C LYS A 73 20.39 23.63 1.61
N ILE A 74 19.09 23.34 1.54
CA ILE A 74 18.54 22.29 0.66
C ILE A 74 17.86 22.86 -0.57
N THR A 75 17.93 22.15 -1.70
CA THR A 75 17.11 22.38 -2.90
C THR A 75 16.07 21.28 -3.00
N ARG A 76 14.78 21.63 -3.08
CA ARG A 76 13.67 20.66 -2.98
C ARG A 76 13.22 20.10 -4.34
N ASN A 77 12.48 18.98 -4.30
CA ASN A 77 11.73 18.41 -5.43
C ASN A 77 12.57 18.21 -6.69
N GLN A 78 13.71 17.53 -6.54
CA GLN A 78 14.61 17.28 -7.66
C GLN A 78 14.26 15.94 -8.31
N PHE A 79 14.16 15.93 -9.64
CA PHE A 79 13.96 14.72 -10.42
C PHE A 79 15.19 14.46 -11.29
N ARG A 80 15.71 13.24 -11.24
CA ARG A 80 16.81 12.78 -12.09
C ARG A 80 16.53 11.42 -12.68
N VAL A 81 17.00 11.21 -13.90
CA VAL A 81 17.04 9.92 -14.58
C VAL A 81 18.51 9.52 -14.65
N HIS A 82 18.79 8.27 -14.31
CA HIS A 82 20.13 7.71 -14.38
C HIS A 82 20.58 7.51 -15.83
N GLU A 83 21.88 7.45 -16.07
CA GLU A 83 22.45 7.25 -17.41
C GLU A 83 22.02 5.95 -18.10
N ASN A 84 21.65 4.93 -17.33
CA ASN A 84 21.12 3.67 -17.87
C ASN A 84 19.69 3.80 -18.46
N GLY A 85 19.04 4.95 -18.30
CA GLY A 85 17.76 5.28 -18.93
C GLY A 85 16.53 4.61 -18.32
N PHE A 86 16.67 3.69 -17.36
CA PHE A 86 15.53 3.01 -16.72
C PHE A 86 15.39 3.28 -15.23
N MET A 87 16.43 3.75 -14.54
CA MET A 87 16.33 4.16 -13.13
C MET A 87 16.10 5.66 -13.02
N ALA A 88 15.30 6.08 -12.04
CA ALA A 88 15.06 7.50 -11.76
C ALA A 88 14.80 7.76 -10.28
N ALA A 89 15.13 8.96 -9.82
CA ALA A 89 14.92 9.38 -8.45
C ALA A 89 14.13 10.68 -8.42
N HIS A 90 13.06 10.69 -7.62
CA HIS A 90 12.43 11.92 -7.17
C HIS A 90 12.87 12.13 -5.72
N LEU A 91 13.59 13.22 -5.47
CA LEU A 91 14.22 13.52 -4.20
C LEU A 91 13.46 14.64 -3.50
N ASP A 92 13.24 14.47 -2.19
CA ASP A 92 12.61 15.49 -1.38
C ASP A 92 13.51 16.71 -1.28
N ALA A 93 14.81 16.50 -1.06
CA ALA A 93 15.81 17.55 -1.13
C ALA A 93 17.25 17.08 -1.47
N VAL A 94 18.07 18.02 -1.96
CA VAL A 94 19.51 17.86 -2.22
C VAL A 94 20.30 18.92 -1.45
N ILE A 95 21.44 18.56 -0.88
CA ILE A 95 22.41 19.45 -0.23
C ILE A 95 23.66 19.51 -1.10
N HIS A 96 23.73 20.49 -2.00
CA HIS A 96 24.74 20.52 -3.07
C HIS A 96 26.19 20.55 -2.56
N HIS A 97 26.48 21.32 -1.51
CA HIS A 97 27.85 21.49 -1.01
C HIS A 97 28.34 20.32 -0.15
N GLU A 98 27.42 19.49 0.36
CA GLU A 98 27.73 18.36 1.24
C GLU A 98 27.67 17.02 0.50
N HIS A 99 27.38 17.05 -0.80
CA HIS A 99 27.13 15.85 -1.61
C HIS A 99 26.19 14.86 -0.93
N ALA A 100 25.08 15.37 -0.42
CA ALA A 100 24.09 14.61 0.33
C ALA A 100 22.68 14.87 -0.18
N ILE A 101 21.79 13.93 0.08
CA ILE A 101 20.36 14.04 -0.22
C ILE A 101 19.55 13.90 1.07
N VAL A 102 18.28 14.31 1.02
CA VAL A 102 17.35 14.22 2.14
C VAL A 102 16.10 13.47 1.68
N GLU A 103 15.71 12.46 2.46
CA GLU A 103 14.49 11.67 2.28
C GLU A 103 13.63 11.82 3.55
N ALA A 104 12.60 12.66 3.48
CA ALA A 104 11.74 12.96 4.62
C ALA A 104 10.68 11.87 4.80
N LYS A 105 10.55 11.35 6.02
CA LYS A 105 9.58 10.28 6.33
C LYS A 105 8.58 10.70 7.39
N THR A 106 7.43 10.06 7.35
CA THR A 106 6.43 10.10 8.43
C THR A 106 5.95 8.67 8.64
N ALA A 107 5.97 8.19 9.88
CA ALA A 107 5.58 6.83 10.21
C ALA A 107 4.81 6.78 11.53
N GLY A 108 3.87 5.83 11.64
CA GLY A 108 3.21 5.54 12.91
C GLY A 108 2.19 6.57 13.40
N ILE A 109 1.77 7.53 12.56
CA ILE A 109 0.78 8.55 12.98
C ILE A 109 -0.62 7.93 13.13
N ILE A 110 -1.06 7.17 12.12
CA ILE A 110 -2.36 6.49 12.10
C ILE A 110 -2.25 5.01 11.73
N THR A 111 -1.03 4.54 11.44
CA THR A 111 -0.73 3.16 11.07
C THR A 111 -0.02 2.46 12.21
N PRO A 112 -0.14 1.12 12.33
CA PRO A 112 0.65 0.36 13.29
C PRO A 112 2.12 0.74 13.21
N PHE A 113 2.68 1.13 14.35
CA PHE A 113 4.03 1.60 14.47
C PHE A 113 4.86 0.57 15.22
N ASP A 114 5.69 -0.16 14.46
CA ASP A 114 6.70 -1.01 15.05
C ASP A 114 7.92 -0.14 15.42
N ARG A 115 8.06 0.10 16.72
CA ARG A 115 9.16 0.93 17.26
C ARG A 115 10.50 0.25 17.12
N ASP A 116 10.52 -1.08 17.11
CA ASP A 116 11.73 -1.88 17.18
C ASP A 116 12.50 -1.86 15.85
N GLN A 117 11.84 -1.44 14.75
CA GLN A 117 12.49 -1.20 13.46
C GLN A 117 13.32 0.09 13.42
N TRP A 118 13.24 0.94 14.45
CA TRP A 118 13.96 2.21 14.52
C TRP A 118 14.91 2.18 15.71
N GLY A 119 16.20 2.04 15.41
CA GLY A 119 17.24 1.93 16.42
C GLY A 119 17.88 3.27 16.78
N GLU A 120 19.20 3.23 16.94
CA GLU A 120 20.00 4.35 17.42
C GLU A 120 19.90 5.58 16.49
N ILE A 121 19.60 6.74 17.08
CA ILE A 121 19.48 8.01 16.37
C ILE A 121 20.81 8.36 15.70
N GLY A 122 20.75 8.80 14.44
CA GLY A 122 21.95 9.16 13.67
C GLY A 122 22.65 7.99 13.00
N THR A 123 22.10 6.77 13.10
CA THR A 123 22.58 5.58 12.39
C THR A 123 21.65 5.22 11.23
N ASP A 124 21.98 4.14 10.51
CA ASP A 124 21.16 3.52 9.47
C ASP A 124 20.23 2.41 10.02
N GLN A 125 20.06 2.31 11.34
CA GLN A 125 19.11 1.40 12.00
C GLN A 125 17.67 1.87 11.80
N ILE A 126 17.20 1.78 10.56
CA ILE A 126 15.87 2.14 10.08
C ILE A 126 15.31 0.95 9.26
N PRO A 127 14.00 0.90 8.96
CA PRO A 127 13.44 -0.16 8.14
C PRO A 127 14.19 -0.37 6.82
N GLU A 128 14.51 -1.63 6.48
CA GLU A 128 15.36 -2.00 5.34
C GLU A 128 14.90 -1.40 4.00
N LYS A 129 13.57 -1.30 3.80
CA LYS A 129 13.01 -0.66 2.60
C LYS A 129 13.49 0.78 2.40
N TYR A 130 13.78 1.52 3.47
CA TYR A 130 14.30 2.88 3.38
C TYR A 130 15.79 2.88 3.06
N ILE A 131 16.55 1.91 3.58
CA ILE A 131 17.96 1.73 3.21
C ILE A 131 18.05 1.45 1.71
N VAL A 132 17.28 0.50 1.18
CA VAL A 132 17.23 0.18 -0.26
C VAL A 132 16.85 1.41 -1.10
N GLN A 133 15.81 2.15 -0.68
CA GLN A 133 15.42 3.39 -1.35
C GLN A 133 16.57 4.42 -1.38
N CYS A 134 17.27 4.61 -0.25
CA CYS A 134 18.39 5.55 -0.16
C CYS A 134 19.55 5.14 -1.08
N GLN A 135 19.91 3.85 -1.10
CA GLN A 135 20.96 3.34 -1.98
C GLN A 135 20.59 3.50 -3.46
N HIS A 136 19.34 3.21 -3.85
CA HIS A 136 18.85 3.49 -5.21
C HIS A 136 18.99 4.98 -5.57
N GLN A 137 18.59 5.89 -4.68
CA GLN A 137 18.72 7.33 -4.92
C GLN A 137 20.18 7.75 -5.10
N MET A 138 21.10 7.20 -4.31
CA MET A 138 22.55 7.43 -4.47
C MET A 138 23.10 6.83 -5.77
N ALA A 139 22.58 5.69 -6.21
CA ALA A 139 22.91 5.11 -7.51
C ALA A 139 22.50 6.05 -8.65
N VAL A 140 21.25 6.56 -8.62
CA VAL A 140 20.73 7.47 -9.66
C VAL A 140 21.49 8.81 -9.69
N MET A 141 21.82 9.35 -8.52
CA MET A 141 22.44 10.67 -8.43
C MET A 141 23.90 10.68 -8.85
N GLY A 142 24.64 9.58 -8.62
CA GLY A 142 26.05 9.46 -8.96
C GLY A 142 26.95 9.24 -7.74
N ALA A 143 28.21 8.91 -8.02
CA ALA A 143 29.20 8.54 -7.02
C ALA A 143 29.59 9.68 -6.07
N GLU A 144 29.28 10.93 -6.41
CA GLU A 144 29.49 12.08 -5.54
C GLU A 144 28.61 12.01 -4.30
N ILE A 145 27.37 11.49 -4.40
CA ILE A 145 26.47 11.45 -3.25
C ILE A 145 26.92 10.35 -2.28
N LYS A 146 27.32 10.76 -1.07
CA LYS A 146 27.86 9.85 -0.05
C LYS A 146 26.87 9.49 1.04
N ILE A 147 25.86 10.32 1.28
CA ILE A 147 24.95 10.18 2.41
C ILE A 147 23.53 10.58 2.01
N VAL A 148 22.55 9.84 2.53
CA VAL A 148 21.15 10.25 2.59
C VAL A 148 20.76 10.53 4.03
N TRP A 149 20.33 11.76 4.31
CA TRP A 149 19.70 12.10 5.58
C TRP A 149 18.23 11.67 5.57
N VAL A 150 17.80 10.99 6.62
CA VAL A 150 16.43 10.49 6.78
C VAL A 150 15.79 11.14 8.02
N PRO A 151 15.39 12.41 7.94
CA PRO A 151 14.57 13.03 8.97
C PRO A 151 13.18 12.39 8.96
N VAL A 152 12.68 12.03 10.14
CA VAL A 152 11.39 11.35 10.28
C VAL A 152 10.55 11.95 11.40
N LEU A 153 9.24 12.04 11.17
CA LEU A 153 8.24 12.25 12.21
C LEU A 153 7.61 10.92 12.61
N LEU A 154 7.84 10.48 13.84
CA LEU A 154 7.33 9.22 14.40
C LEU A 154 6.15 9.46 15.34
N GLY A 155 5.03 8.76 15.10
CA GLY A 155 3.83 8.87 15.92
C GLY A 155 4.06 8.46 17.37
N GLY A 156 3.65 9.33 18.31
CA GLY A 156 3.86 9.12 19.74
C GLY A 156 5.34 9.19 20.19
N VAL A 157 6.25 9.63 19.34
CA VAL A 157 7.70 9.74 19.62
C VAL A 157 8.27 11.11 19.24
N GLY A 158 7.83 11.71 18.14
CA GLY A 158 8.28 13.01 17.64
C GLY A 158 9.34 12.91 16.53
N PHE A 159 10.06 14.00 16.29
CA PHE A 159 11.08 14.06 15.24
C PHE A 159 12.34 13.28 15.62
N ARG A 160 12.91 12.57 14.65
CA ARG A 160 14.21 11.87 14.74
C ARG A 160 15.02 12.08 13.47
N MET A 161 16.35 11.99 13.60
CA MET A 161 17.28 12.11 12.48
C MET A 161 18.05 10.81 12.34
N TYR A 162 17.99 10.20 11.15
CA TYR A 162 18.80 9.04 10.79
C TYR A 162 19.61 9.39 9.54
N ARG A 163 20.56 8.52 9.19
CA ARG A 163 21.33 8.68 7.95
C ARG A 163 21.71 7.32 7.38
N VAL A 164 21.77 7.24 6.06
CA VAL A 164 22.24 6.06 5.33
C VAL A 164 23.48 6.47 4.55
N GLU A 165 24.59 5.79 4.81
CA GLU A 165 25.84 6.00 4.08
C GLU A 165 25.84 5.18 2.79
N ARG A 166 26.53 5.67 1.77
CA ARG A 166 26.68 4.98 0.50
C ARG A 166 27.38 3.64 0.69
N ASN A 167 26.78 2.58 0.16
CA ASN A 167 27.37 1.25 0.09
C ASN A 167 27.43 0.82 -1.37
N ASP A 168 28.62 0.87 -1.98
CA ASP A 168 28.81 0.58 -3.40
C ASP A 168 28.52 -0.89 -3.77
N ASP A 169 28.81 -1.84 -2.87
CA ASP A 169 28.52 -3.26 -3.10
C ASP A 169 27.01 -3.53 -3.12
N LEU A 170 26.28 -2.88 -2.20
CA LEU A 170 24.82 -2.95 -2.16
C LEU A 170 24.22 -2.23 -3.37
N ILE A 171 24.74 -1.06 -3.76
CA ILE A 171 24.30 -0.36 -4.97
C ILE A 171 24.50 -1.22 -6.21
N GLN A 172 25.66 -1.86 -6.36
CA GLN A 172 25.93 -2.74 -7.50
C GLN A 172 24.95 -3.91 -7.55
N SER A 173 24.68 -4.53 -6.40
CA SER A 173 23.70 -5.63 -6.29
C SER A 173 22.28 -5.15 -6.63
N LEU A 174 21.88 -3.99 -6.12
CA LEU A 174 20.58 -3.38 -6.42
C LEU A 174 20.43 -3.08 -7.92
N GLN A 175 21.42 -2.42 -8.53
CA GLN A 175 21.40 -2.11 -9.96
C GLN A 175 21.27 -3.38 -10.81
N HIS A 176 21.97 -4.46 -10.45
CA HIS A 176 21.87 -5.74 -11.15
C HIS A 176 20.44 -6.33 -11.08
N LEU A 177 19.86 -6.39 -9.88
CA LEU A 177 18.51 -6.93 -9.67
C LEU A 177 17.45 -6.07 -10.38
N GLU A 178 17.56 -4.74 -10.29
CA GLU A 178 16.64 -3.80 -10.95
C GLU A 178 16.77 -3.86 -12.48
N GLU A 179 17.98 -4.01 -13.00
CA GLU A 179 18.23 -4.17 -14.44
C GLU A 179 17.63 -5.49 -14.96
N GLN A 180 17.86 -6.59 -14.24
CA GLN A 180 17.25 -7.88 -14.57
C GLN A 180 15.72 -7.78 -14.56
N PHE A 181 15.15 -7.21 -13.50
CA PHE A 181 13.70 -7.01 -13.41
C PHE A 181 13.17 -6.17 -14.58
N TRP A 182 13.85 -5.07 -14.92
CA TRP A 182 13.45 -4.21 -16.02
C TRP A 182 13.48 -4.92 -17.37
N LYS A 183 14.60 -5.60 -17.68
CA LYS A 183 14.80 -6.29 -18.97
C LYS A 183 13.90 -7.52 -19.11
N GLU A 184 13.82 -8.34 -18.07
CA GLU A 184 13.13 -9.64 -18.15
C GLU A 184 11.62 -9.52 -17.96
N HIS A 185 11.16 -8.56 -17.15
CA HIS A 185 9.74 -8.44 -16.84
C HIS A 185 9.10 -7.24 -17.53
N VAL A 186 9.62 -6.03 -17.31
CA VAL A 186 8.98 -4.81 -17.82
C VAL A 186 9.08 -4.72 -19.35
N GLN A 187 10.28 -4.85 -19.91
CA GLN A 187 10.50 -4.71 -21.36
C GLN A 187 9.90 -5.86 -22.18
N LYS A 188 9.98 -7.10 -21.69
CA LYS A 188 9.39 -8.26 -22.34
C LYS A 188 7.89 -8.41 -22.09
N ASN A 189 7.34 -7.58 -21.19
CA ASN A 189 5.95 -7.65 -20.75
C ASN A 189 5.58 -9.04 -20.19
N ILE A 190 6.48 -9.62 -19.37
CA ILE A 190 6.31 -10.91 -18.71
C ILE A 190 6.22 -10.66 -17.19
N PRO A 191 5.13 -11.05 -16.51
CA PRO A 191 5.04 -10.84 -15.07
C PRO A 191 6.12 -11.63 -14.31
N PRO A 192 6.63 -11.12 -13.16
CA PRO A 192 7.52 -11.87 -12.30
C PRO A 192 6.81 -13.13 -11.76
N PRO A 193 7.36 -14.34 -11.98
CA PRO A 193 6.65 -15.60 -11.73
C PRO A 193 6.38 -15.86 -10.24
N ASP A 194 7.33 -15.51 -9.37
CA ASP A 194 7.28 -15.79 -7.93
C ASP A 194 6.66 -14.64 -7.12
N SER A 195 5.96 -13.72 -7.79
CA SER A 195 5.36 -12.56 -7.16
C SER A 195 3.92 -12.40 -7.60
N LEU A 196 3.00 -12.43 -6.63
CA LEU A 196 1.60 -12.13 -6.90
C LEU A 196 1.30 -10.65 -6.68
N PRO A 197 0.47 -10.03 -7.53
CA PRO A 197 0.04 -8.66 -7.32
C PRO A 197 -0.89 -8.55 -6.13
N SER A 198 -0.75 -7.49 -5.35
CA SER A 198 -1.62 -7.15 -4.24
C SER A 198 -3.06 -6.89 -4.72
N LEU A 199 -4.03 -7.11 -3.84
CA LEU A 199 -5.43 -6.78 -4.17
C LEU A 199 -5.62 -5.29 -4.47
N GLU A 200 -4.79 -4.42 -3.88
CA GLU A 200 -4.84 -2.98 -4.13
C GLU A 200 -4.47 -2.62 -5.57
N ILE A 201 -3.38 -3.19 -6.11
CA ILE A 201 -3.01 -2.95 -7.51
C ILE A 201 -4.04 -3.58 -8.47
N ILE A 202 -4.56 -4.77 -8.14
CA ILE A 202 -5.55 -5.47 -8.98
C ILE A 202 -6.84 -4.66 -9.10
N LYS A 203 -7.28 -3.99 -8.02
CA LYS A 203 -8.47 -3.13 -8.04
C LYS A 203 -8.33 -1.95 -8.98
N ARG A 204 -7.10 -1.47 -9.21
CA ARG A 204 -6.78 -0.35 -10.10
C ARG A 204 -6.68 -0.74 -11.57
N LEU A 205 -6.69 -2.04 -11.89
CA LEU A 205 -6.70 -2.50 -13.29
C LEU A 205 -8.02 -2.11 -13.97
N GLN A 206 -7.90 -1.48 -15.14
CA GLN A 206 -9.03 -1.18 -16.01
C GLN A 206 -9.49 -2.47 -16.70
N ARG A 207 -10.70 -2.92 -16.38
CA ARG A 207 -11.28 -4.14 -16.96
C ARG A 207 -12.00 -3.78 -18.26
N ILE A 208 -11.74 -4.56 -19.30
CA ILE A 208 -12.43 -4.44 -20.59
C ILE A 208 -13.79 -5.16 -20.46
N PRO A 209 -14.93 -4.46 -20.62
CA PRO A 209 -16.25 -5.08 -20.53
C PRO A 209 -16.38 -6.26 -21.49
N LYS A 210 -17.04 -7.34 -21.03
CA LYS A 210 -17.30 -8.57 -21.81
C LYS A 210 -16.06 -9.33 -22.31
N LYS A 211 -14.84 -8.89 -21.99
CA LYS A 211 -13.63 -9.66 -22.27
C LYS A 211 -13.61 -10.90 -21.37
N ILE A 212 -13.60 -12.07 -21.98
CA ILE A 212 -13.46 -13.36 -21.32
C ILE A 212 -12.07 -13.89 -21.67
N VAL A 213 -11.37 -14.42 -20.68
CA VAL A 213 -10.07 -15.08 -20.85
C VAL A 213 -10.17 -16.48 -20.26
N PRO A 214 -9.54 -17.49 -20.89
CA PRO A 214 -9.36 -18.78 -20.25
C PRO A 214 -8.44 -18.60 -19.03
N ILE A 215 -8.75 -19.30 -17.96
CA ILE A 215 -7.93 -19.40 -16.75
C ILE A 215 -7.85 -20.88 -16.37
N GLU A 216 -6.78 -21.27 -15.69
CA GLU A 216 -6.60 -22.66 -15.28
C GLU A 216 -7.67 -23.08 -14.25
N ASP A 217 -8.26 -24.26 -14.45
CA ASP A 217 -9.26 -24.82 -13.55
C ASP A 217 -8.73 -25.01 -12.13
N SER A 218 -7.43 -25.30 -12.00
CA SER A 218 -6.70 -25.43 -10.72
C SER A 218 -6.85 -24.19 -9.83
N LEU A 219 -6.77 -22.99 -10.41
CA LEU A 219 -6.91 -21.72 -9.69
C LEU A 219 -8.33 -21.54 -9.14
N ILE A 220 -9.33 -21.91 -9.94
CA ILE A 220 -10.75 -21.81 -9.54
C ILE A 220 -11.08 -22.87 -8.50
N GLN A 221 -10.61 -24.10 -8.68
CA GLN A 221 -10.82 -25.19 -7.73
C GLN A 221 -10.20 -24.85 -6.37
N GLY A 222 -8.94 -24.41 -6.35
CA GLY A 222 -8.28 -23.97 -5.11
C GLY A 222 -9.01 -22.83 -4.41
N TRP A 223 -9.52 -21.84 -5.16
CA TRP A 223 -10.32 -20.76 -4.58
C TRP A 223 -11.67 -21.25 -4.02
N LEU A 224 -12.36 -22.16 -4.71
CA LEU A 224 -13.62 -22.73 -4.23
C LEU A 224 -13.44 -23.56 -2.96
N ASP A 225 -12.38 -24.36 -2.90
CA ASP A 225 -12.05 -25.18 -1.72
C ASP A 225 -11.68 -24.30 -0.52
N ALA A 226 -10.84 -23.29 -0.72
CA ALA A 226 -10.51 -22.31 0.32
C ALA A 226 -11.76 -21.56 0.82
N LYS A 227 -12.67 -21.19 -0.11
CA LYS A 227 -13.94 -20.54 0.24
C LYS A 227 -14.87 -21.46 1.05
N ALA A 228 -14.93 -22.75 0.70
CA ALA A 228 -15.71 -23.73 1.45
C ALA A 228 -15.16 -23.92 2.87
N THR A 229 -13.85 -24.07 3.00
CA THR A 229 -13.15 -24.16 4.30
C THR A 229 -13.40 -22.91 5.16
N ALA A 230 -13.25 -21.71 4.59
CA ALA A 230 -13.52 -20.47 5.31
C ALA A 230 -14.99 -20.38 5.78
N SER A 231 -15.95 -20.80 4.95
CA SER A 231 -17.36 -20.84 5.34
C SER A 231 -17.63 -21.85 6.46
N ALA A 232 -17.03 -23.04 6.40
CA ALA A 232 -17.16 -24.06 7.44
C ALA A 232 -16.56 -23.58 8.78
N ALA A 233 -15.37 -22.98 8.75
CA ALA A 233 -14.73 -22.41 9.93
C ALA A 233 -15.56 -21.27 10.54
N SER A 234 -16.15 -20.38 9.72
CA SER A 234 -17.05 -19.33 10.18
C SER A 234 -18.29 -19.91 10.87
N LYS A 235 -18.92 -20.94 10.28
CA LYS A 235 -20.09 -21.59 10.89
C LYS A 235 -19.75 -22.24 12.24
N LEU A 236 -18.59 -22.90 12.33
CA LEU A 236 -18.12 -23.50 13.57
C LEU A 236 -17.88 -22.44 14.65
N LYS A 237 -17.24 -21.33 14.28
CA LYS A 237 -17.04 -20.19 15.19
C LYS A 237 -18.39 -19.68 15.73
N ASP A 238 -19.36 -19.42 14.84
CA ASP A 238 -20.69 -18.93 15.22
C ASP A 238 -21.44 -19.93 16.12
N GLU A 239 -21.31 -21.24 15.85
CA GLU A 239 -21.90 -22.29 16.69
C GLU A 239 -21.25 -22.32 18.09
N SER A 240 -19.93 -22.25 18.17
CA SER A 240 -19.19 -22.18 19.44
C SER A 240 -19.53 -20.91 20.23
N GLU A 241 -19.63 -19.76 19.57
CA GLU A 241 -20.03 -18.49 20.18
C GLU A 241 -21.44 -18.59 20.76
N ARG A 242 -22.40 -19.18 20.04
CA ARG A 242 -23.76 -19.43 20.55
C ARG A 242 -23.78 -20.35 21.77
N LYS A 243 -22.96 -21.40 21.81
CA LYS A 243 -22.86 -22.29 22.97
C LYS A 243 -22.35 -21.55 24.21
N ILE A 244 -21.37 -20.67 24.02
CA ILE A 244 -20.82 -19.84 25.09
C ILE A 244 -21.88 -18.84 25.59
N LEU A 245 -22.54 -18.10 24.69
CA LEU A 245 -23.56 -17.12 25.07
C LEU A 245 -24.80 -17.79 25.69
N ALA A 246 -25.17 -19.00 25.26
CA ALA A 246 -26.23 -19.76 25.90
C ALA A 246 -25.87 -20.18 27.34
N ALA A 247 -24.60 -20.54 27.59
CA ALA A 247 -24.10 -20.87 28.92
C ALA A 247 -23.93 -19.64 29.84
N LEU A 248 -23.91 -18.44 29.27
CA LEU A 248 -23.86 -17.17 30.01
C LEU A 248 -25.22 -16.82 30.65
N GLU A 249 -26.32 -17.38 30.15
CA GLU A 249 -27.69 -17.11 30.59
C GLU A 249 -28.02 -15.60 30.60
N ASP A 250 -28.38 -15.04 31.75
CA ASP A 250 -28.70 -13.62 31.94
C ASP A 250 -27.50 -12.78 32.40
N ALA A 251 -26.33 -13.38 32.57
CA ALA A 251 -25.12 -12.69 32.98
C ALA A 251 -24.51 -11.87 31.84
N GLU A 252 -23.78 -10.81 32.19
CA GLU A 252 -23.00 -10.01 31.22
C GLU A 252 -21.52 -10.44 31.16
N ALA A 253 -21.08 -11.37 32.01
CA ALA A 253 -19.71 -11.84 32.07
C ALA A 253 -19.57 -13.27 32.65
N ALA A 254 -18.54 -13.99 32.21
CA ALA A 254 -18.17 -15.31 32.74
C ALA A 254 -16.65 -15.42 32.91
N GLU A 255 -16.21 -16.08 33.98
CA GLU A 255 -14.79 -16.38 34.23
C GLU A 255 -14.48 -17.84 33.86
N CYS A 256 -13.29 -18.06 33.30
CA CYS A 256 -12.76 -19.39 33.04
C CYS A 256 -11.22 -19.41 33.18
N GLY A 257 -10.59 -20.58 33.05
CA GLY A 257 -9.13 -20.71 33.16
C GLY A 257 -8.31 -19.96 32.11
N PHE A 258 -8.96 -19.43 31.05
CA PHE A 258 -8.32 -18.63 30.00
C PHE A 258 -8.52 -17.11 30.19
N GLY A 259 -9.31 -16.69 31.19
CA GLY A 259 -9.65 -15.30 31.45
C GLY A 259 -11.15 -15.06 31.53
N THR A 260 -11.55 -13.80 31.34
CA THR A 260 -12.94 -13.33 31.47
C THR A 260 -13.54 -13.04 30.10
N LEU A 261 -14.73 -13.58 29.85
CA LEU A 261 -15.59 -13.23 28.72
C LEU A 261 -16.59 -12.17 29.17
N THR A 262 -16.84 -11.15 28.35
CA THR A 262 -17.88 -10.13 28.58
C THR A 262 -18.80 -9.96 27.37
N TYR A 263 -20.07 -9.64 27.63
CA TYR A 263 -21.11 -9.42 26.61
C TYR A 263 -22.01 -8.23 26.98
N PHE A 264 -21.40 -7.04 27.04
CA PHE A 264 -22.10 -5.80 27.37
C PHE A 264 -22.83 -5.21 26.16
N GLU A 265 -23.98 -4.56 26.42
CA GLU A 265 -24.71 -3.80 25.41
C GLU A 265 -23.82 -2.69 24.79
N GLN A 266 -23.89 -2.52 23.47
CA GLN A 266 -23.13 -1.52 22.72
C GLN A 266 -24.07 -0.60 21.94
N HIS A 267 -23.99 0.70 22.19
CA HIS A 267 -24.74 1.70 21.43
C HIS A 267 -23.84 2.32 20.35
N ARG A 268 -24.22 2.21 19.08
CA ARG A 268 -23.55 2.90 17.97
C ARG A 268 -24.46 3.95 17.35
N SER A 269 -23.92 5.15 17.10
CA SER A 269 -24.64 6.20 16.38
C SER A 269 -24.88 5.81 14.92
N ALA A 270 -25.99 6.30 14.35
CA ALA A 270 -26.28 6.14 12.94
C ALA A 270 -25.19 6.84 12.08
N TYR A 271 -24.77 6.21 10.98
CA TYR A 271 -23.84 6.79 10.02
C TYR A 271 -24.26 6.51 8.58
N THR A 272 -23.95 7.45 7.68
CA THR A 272 -24.25 7.37 6.25
C THR A 272 -23.07 6.78 5.49
N VAL A 273 -23.30 5.70 4.74
CA VAL A 273 -22.30 5.15 3.82
C VAL A 273 -22.38 5.91 2.49
N LYS A 274 -21.27 6.50 2.07
CA LYS A 274 -21.18 7.18 0.76
C LYS A 274 -21.31 6.17 -0.37
N GLU A 275 -21.89 6.62 -1.49
CA GLU A 275 -21.94 5.83 -2.72
C GLU A 275 -20.52 5.46 -3.18
N GLN A 276 -20.32 4.19 -3.50
CA GLN A 276 -19.03 3.67 -3.94
C GLN A 276 -19.23 2.50 -4.90
N THR A 277 -18.32 2.37 -5.86
CA THR A 277 -18.30 1.23 -6.78
C THR A 277 -17.26 0.21 -6.32
N PHE A 278 -17.64 -1.07 -6.29
CA PHE A 278 -16.75 -2.16 -5.92
C PHE A 278 -16.95 -3.38 -6.81
N ARG A 279 -15.99 -4.30 -6.81
CA ARG A 279 -16.03 -5.55 -7.59
C ARG A 279 -15.85 -6.73 -6.65
N VAL A 280 -16.60 -7.79 -6.91
CA VAL A 280 -16.54 -9.04 -6.13
C VAL A 280 -16.41 -10.20 -7.10
N PRO A 281 -15.45 -11.13 -6.91
CA PRO A 281 -15.38 -12.34 -7.70
C PRO A 281 -16.65 -13.19 -7.47
N ARG A 282 -17.28 -13.62 -8.56
CA ARG A 282 -18.42 -14.55 -8.53
C ARG A 282 -18.13 -15.68 -9.50
N PHE A 283 -18.49 -16.89 -9.09
CA PHE A 283 -18.38 -18.08 -9.92
C PHE A 283 -19.76 -18.70 -10.08
N LYS A 284 -20.06 -19.11 -11.30
CA LYS A 284 -21.31 -19.77 -11.69
C LYS A 284 -20.92 -21.04 -12.43
N LYS A 285 -21.46 -22.19 -12.00
CA LYS A 285 -21.23 -23.46 -12.68
C LYS A 285 -21.99 -23.48 -14.01
N ASN A 286 -21.40 -24.13 -15.02
CA ASN A 286 -22.09 -24.36 -16.28
C ASN A 286 -23.33 -25.23 -16.03
N GLY A 287 -24.51 -24.77 -16.44
CA GLY A 287 -25.78 -25.49 -16.28
C GLY A 287 -26.76 -24.93 -15.24
N ASP A 288 -26.37 -23.98 -14.39
CA ASP A 288 -27.30 -23.35 -13.43
C ASP A 288 -28.17 -22.29 -14.12
N SER A 289 -29.39 -22.63 -14.51
CA SER A 289 -30.42 -21.68 -14.97
C SER A 289 -31.31 -21.22 -13.82
N HIS A 290 -31.09 -19.99 -13.33
CA HIS A 290 -32.00 -19.01 -12.67
C HIS A 290 -31.27 -18.23 -11.56
N GLY A 291 -31.50 -16.94 -11.31
CA GLY A 291 -32.55 -16.06 -11.80
C GLY A 291 -32.05 -14.65 -12.10
N GLU A 292 -32.89 -13.92 -12.82
CA GLU A 292 -32.76 -12.50 -13.08
C GLU A 292 -32.50 -11.72 -11.79
N ASN A 293 -31.60 -10.76 -11.93
CA ASN A 293 -31.25 -9.79 -10.93
C ASN A 293 -32.50 -8.91 -10.69
N THR A 294 -33.32 -9.22 -9.69
CA THR A 294 -34.38 -8.30 -9.23
C THR A 294 -33.70 -7.07 -8.64
N ARG A 295 -33.39 -6.09 -9.48
CA ARG A 295 -33.21 -4.71 -9.05
C ARG A 295 -34.53 -4.29 -8.42
N ASN A 296 -34.49 -4.03 -7.12
CA ASN A 296 -35.60 -3.46 -6.37
C ASN A 296 -35.70 -1.99 -6.79
N ASP A 297 -36.34 -1.74 -7.93
CA ASP A 297 -36.68 -0.41 -8.41
C ASP A 297 -37.97 0.03 -7.70
N ARG A 298 -37.81 0.61 -6.50
CA ARG A 298 -38.91 1.32 -5.84
C ARG A 298 -38.88 2.76 -6.31
N SER A 299 -39.43 3.00 -7.49
CA SER A 299 -39.86 4.32 -7.93
C SER A 299 -41.38 4.34 -8.16
N LEU A 300 -42.05 5.21 -7.41
CA LEU A 300 -43.28 5.94 -7.75
C LEU A 300 -44.59 5.15 -7.92
N THR A 301 -45.42 5.19 -6.88
CA THR A 301 -46.85 5.55 -6.99
C THR A 301 -47.36 6.12 -5.66
N ALA A 302 -47.35 7.44 -5.50
CA ALA A 302 -48.21 8.12 -4.53
C ALA A 302 -49.32 8.80 -5.33
N SER A 303 -50.46 8.12 -5.45
CA SER A 303 -51.70 8.68 -5.98
C SER A 303 -52.30 9.62 -4.94
N ALA A 304 -52.39 10.90 -5.31
CA ALA A 304 -53.18 11.89 -4.62
C ALA A 304 -54.67 11.51 -4.69
N GLN A 305 -55.36 11.52 -3.55
CA GLN A 305 -56.79 11.75 -3.50
C GLN A 305 -57.08 12.76 -2.39
N HIS A 306 -57.44 13.97 -2.84
CA HIS A 306 -58.26 14.92 -2.10
C HIS A 306 -59.60 14.28 -1.73
N SER A 307 -60.09 14.60 -0.54
CA SER A 307 -61.53 14.76 -0.29
C SER A 307 -61.72 15.70 0.89
N ASP A 308 -62.18 16.91 0.58
CA ASP A 308 -62.80 17.83 1.52
C ASP A 308 -64.06 17.20 2.12
N CYS A 309 -64.19 17.25 3.45
CA CYS A 309 -65.38 17.70 4.20
C CYS A 309 -65.11 17.64 5.70
#